data_AF-A0A6M3ILZ7-F1
#
_entry.id   AF-A0A6M3ILZ7-F1
#
_cell.length_a   1.000
_cell.length_b   1.000
_cell.length_c   1.000
_cell.angle_alpha   90.00
_cell.angle_beta   90.00
_cell.angle_gamma   90.00
#
_symmetry.space_group_name_H-M   'P 1'
#
loop_
_entity.id
_entity.type
_entity.pdbx_description
1 polymer ?
#
loop_
_entity_poly.entity_id
_entity_poly.type
_entity_poly.pdbx_seq_one_letter_code
_entity_poly.pdbx_strand_id
1 'polypeptide(L)'
;MKSFKEFLNAYKFTAKTWLNVIIIFTLIISPTVSIVYGWGVLSIGSTPAFQCDAVVFDGTNDWMNRGADLTGNADSKVGTISFWFKFNGNDNAVQWVFENSGDIVYFSRLATNKFKIAMEDGAAGVALLINSNTAYTADATWHHIALAYNLATPVAHLYIDGVNDEAAGATEADKTIDYTRVDHSVGAKTGGATPLHADLAELYINYAEFLDISVAANLEKLRSAAGKPVDLGADGSTPTGTQPIVYFSVRPGDAATVFATNKGSGGNFTITGALAIAATSPSD
;
A
#
# COMPACT_ATOMS: atom_id res chain seq x y z
N MET A 1 6.60 -13.03 -55.12
CA MET A 1 5.73 -12.58 -54.01
C MET A 1 4.33 -12.38 -54.57
N LYS A 2 3.34 -13.20 -54.17
CA LYS A 2 1.94 -12.93 -54.51
C LYS A 2 1.50 -11.65 -53.82
N SER A 3 0.71 -10.83 -54.49
CA SER A 3 0.24 -9.57 -53.91
C SER A 3 -0.67 -9.84 -52.70
N PHE A 4 -0.66 -8.97 -51.70
CA PHE A 4 -1.52 -9.06 -50.50
C PHE A 4 -3.01 -9.20 -50.87
N LYS A 5 -3.41 -8.61 -52.00
CA LYS A 5 -4.76 -8.72 -52.58
C LYS A 5 -5.11 -10.14 -53.05
N GLU A 6 -4.15 -10.89 -53.57
CA GLU A 6 -4.33 -12.29 -53.99
C GLU A 6 -4.34 -13.25 -52.78
N PHE A 7 -3.65 -12.91 -51.69
CA PHE A 7 -3.74 -13.66 -50.43
C PHE A 7 -5.13 -13.53 -49.80
N LEU A 8 -5.71 -12.32 -49.84
CA LEU A 8 -7.06 -12.04 -49.31
C LEU A 8 -8.19 -12.72 -50.10
N ASN A 9 -8.06 -12.84 -51.43
CA ASN A 9 -9.08 -13.50 -52.25
C ASN A 9 -9.05 -15.04 -52.17
N ALA A 10 -7.93 -15.63 -51.74
CA ALA A 10 -7.79 -17.09 -51.64
C ALA A 10 -8.50 -17.69 -50.42
N TYR A 11 -8.80 -16.88 -49.40
CA TYR A 11 -9.49 -17.32 -48.20
C TYR A 11 -10.85 -16.65 -48.10
N LYS A 12 -11.91 -17.39 -48.41
CA LYS A 12 -13.30 -17.00 -48.10
C LYS A 12 -13.52 -17.05 -46.59
N PHE A 13 -12.95 -16.08 -45.87
CA PHE A 13 -13.19 -15.90 -44.45
C PHE A 13 -14.60 -15.36 -44.26
N THR A 14 -15.47 -16.18 -43.66
CA THR A 14 -16.81 -15.74 -43.25
C THR A 14 -16.70 -14.63 -42.21
N ALA A 15 -17.69 -13.74 -42.10
CA ALA A 15 -17.70 -12.62 -41.15
C ALA A 15 -17.42 -13.05 -39.68
N LYS A 16 -17.69 -14.32 -39.35
CA LYS A 16 -17.42 -14.94 -38.05
C LYS A 16 -15.93 -15.07 -37.73
N THR A 17 -15.09 -15.24 -38.74
CA THR A 17 -13.62 -15.33 -38.58
C THR A 17 -12.96 -13.97 -38.36
N TRP A 18 -13.54 -12.89 -38.89
CA TRP A 18 -13.09 -11.52 -38.60
C TRP A 18 -13.34 -11.12 -37.14
N LEU A 19 -14.46 -11.59 -36.57
CA LEU A 19 -14.82 -11.34 -35.17
C LEU A 19 -13.74 -11.88 -34.22
N ASN A 20 -13.21 -13.08 -34.48
CA ASN A 20 -12.20 -13.70 -33.62
C ASN A 20 -10.81 -13.06 -33.74
N VAL A 21 -10.44 -12.56 -34.93
CA VAL A 21 -9.12 -11.94 -35.16
C VAL A 21 -9.03 -10.53 -34.55
N ILE A 22 -10.14 -9.78 -34.53
CA ILE A 22 -10.19 -8.42 -33.96
C ILE A 22 -10.27 -8.46 -32.43
N ILE A 23 -10.98 -9.42 -31.84
CA ILE A 23 -11.08 -9.60 -30.38
C ILE A 23 -9.71 -9.89 -29.75
N ILE A 24 -8.85 -10.67 -30.42
CA ILE A 24 -7.54 -11.06 -29.88
C ILE A 24 -6.54 -9.89 -29.89
N PHE A 25 -6.63 -8.96 -30.85
CA PHE A 25 -5.68 -7.84 -30.96
C PHE A 25 -5.97 -6.66 -30.01
N THR A 26 -7.20 -6.54 -29.49
CA THR A 26 -7.62 -5.35 -28.71
C THR A 26 -7.53 -5.57 -27.20
N LEU A 27 -7.31 -6.81 -26.74
CA LEU A 27 -7.24 -7.16 -25.31
C LEU A 27 -5.92 -6.78 -24.61
N ILE A 28 -4.96 -6.18 -25.34
CA ILE A 28 -3.57 -6.03 -24.87
C ILE A 28 -3.25 -4.60 -24.37
N ILE A 29 -4.12 -3.59 -24.52
CA ILE A 29 -3.66 -2.19 -24.43
C ILE A 29 -4.42 -1.15 -23.58
N SER A 30 -5.48 -1.44 -22.81
CA SER A 30 -6.00 -0.55 -21.73
C SER A 30 -7.35 -1.04 -21.19
N PRO A 31 -7.69 -0.79 -19.90
CA PRO A 31 -9.00 -1.13 -19.33
C PRO A 31 -10.20 -0.33 -19.88
N THR A 32 -10.03 0.62 -20.81
CA THR A 32 -11.16 1.38 -21.37
C THR A 32 -11.13 1.47 -22.90
N VAL A 33 -11.80 0.53 -23.56
CA VAL A 33 -12.22 0.69 -24.97
C VAL A 33 -13.73 0.50 -25.06
N SER A 34 -14.45 1.58 -25.37
CA SER A 34 -15.83 1.46 -25.84
C SER A 34 -15.81 1.15 -27.34
N ILE A 35 -16.19 -0.08 -27.71
CA ILE A 35 -16.34 -0.45 -29.12
C ILE A 35 -17.76 -0.07 -29.57
N VAL A 36 -17.88 0.90 -30.48
CA VAL A 36 -19.15 1.25 -31.12
C VAL A 36 -19.35 0.32 -32.32
N TYR A 37 -20.28 -0.63 -32.21
CA TYR A 37 -20.83 -1.33 -33.38
C TYR A 37 -22.12 -0.65 -33.81
N GLY A 38 -22.36 -0.57 -35.12
CA GLY A 38 -23.48 0.15 -35.75
C GLY A 38 -24.91 -0.31 -35.41
N TRP A 39 -25.12 -1.07 -34.33
CA TRP A 39 -26.43 -1.49 -33.81
C TRP A 39 -26.52 -1.48 -32.27
N GLY A 40 -25.59 -0.85 -31.56
CA GLY A 40 -25.65 -0.69 -30.11
C GLY A 40 -24.27 -0.58 -29.46
N VAL A 41 -24.21 0.17 -28.36
CA VAL A 41 -23.02 0.21 -27.50
C VAL A 41 -22.99 -1.10 -26.70
N LEU A 42 -22.01 -1.96 -26.95
CA LEU A 42 -21.72 -3.06 -26.04
C LEU A 42 -20.95 -2.45 -24.87
N SER A 43 -21.64 -2.18 -23.76
CA SER A 43 -20.98 -1.90 -22.49
C SER A 43 -20.32 -3.20 -22.03
N ILE A 44 -19.00 -3.31 -22.25
CA ILE A 44 -18.20 -4.21 -21.43
C ILE A 44 -18.26 -3.63 -20.01
N GLY A 45 -18.84 -4.37 -19.07
CA GLY A 45 -18.85 -3.96 -17.68
C GLY A 45 -17.41 -3.71 -17.25
N SER A 46 -17.14 -2.58 -16.60
CA SER A 46 -15.85 -2.36 -15.96
C SER A 46 -15.57 -3.53 -15.02
N THR A 47 -14.33 -4.02 -14.97
CA THR A 47 -13.90 -4.89 -13.87
C THR A 47 -14.35 -4.23 -12.56
N PRO A 48 -15.05 -4.95 -11.65
CA PRO A 48 -15.46 -4.37 -10.38
C PRO A 48 -14.25 -3.74 -9.70
N ALA A 49 -14.41 -2.51 -9.20
CA ALA A 49 -13.36 -1.88 -8.41
C ALA A 49 -13.02 -2.80 -7.24
N PHE A 50 -11.73 -2.95 -6.95
CA PHE A 50 -11.29 -3.76 -5.82
C PHE A 50 -11.91 -3.23 -4.53
N GLN A 51 -12.30 -4.15 -3.64
CA GLN A 51 -12.97 -3.83 -2.39
C GLN A 51 -12.14 -4.35 -1.22
N CYS A 52 -11.88 -3.47 -0.26
CA CYS A 52 -11.34 -3.79 1.06
C CYS A 52 -12.18 -3.09 2.13
N ASP A 53 -12.24 -3.69 3.31
CA ASP A 53 -12.70 -3.05 4.55
C ASP A 53 -11.50 -2.56 5.36
N ALA A 54 -11.77 -1.83 6.44
CA ALA A 54 -10.77 -1.33 7.36
C ALA A 54 -11.10 -1.70 8.81
N VAL A 55 -10.10 -1.59 9.69
CA VAL A 55 -10.28 -1.77 11.13
C VAL A 55 -10.06 -0.46 11.88
N VAL A 56 -10.76 -0.32 13.01
CA VAL A 56 -10.65 0.82 13.92
C VAL A 56 -9.61 0.54 14.99
N PHE A 57 -8.67 1.47 15.18
CA PHE A 57 -7.89 1.64 16.41
C PHE A 57 -8.47 2.85 17.17
N ASP A 58 -8.89 2.62 18.41
CA ASP A 58 -9.72 3.58 19.17
C ASP A 58 -8.96 4.69 19.91
N GLY A 59 -7.63 4.73 19.82
CA GLY A 59 -6.80 5.71 20.50
C GLY A 59 -6.65 5.51 22.01
N THR A 60 -7.07 4.37 22.55
CA THR A 60 -7.06 4.08 23.98
C THR A 60 -6.23 2.85 24.31
N ASN A 61 -6.63 1.67 23.82
CA ASN A 61 -6.00 0.41 24.20
C ASN A 61 -6.01 -0.67 23.11
N ASP A 62 -6.20 -0.26 21.86
CA ASP A 62 -6.07 -1.12 20.69
C ASP A 62 -4.67 -1.06 20.09
N TRP A 63 -4.00 -2.20 20.02
CA TRP A 63 -2.78 -2.39 19.22
C TRP A 63 -2.56 -3.86 18.91
N MET A 64 -1.60 -4.15 18.03
CA MET A 64 -1.21 -5.52 17.68
C MET A 64 0.30 -5.68 17.85
N ASN A 65 0.74 -6.77 18.46
CA ASN A 65 2.17 -7.10 18.59
C ASN A 65 2.52 -8.39 17.87
N ARG A 66 3.73 -8.47 17.32
CA ARG A 66 4.27 -9.72 16.77
C ARG A 66 4.67 -10.69 17.88
N GLY A 67 5.16 -10.17 19.02
CA GLY A 67 5.72 -10.93 20.15
C GLY A 67 7.08 -11.59 19.86
N ALA A 68 7.72 -11.21 18.75
CA ALA A 68 9.01 -11.68 18.28
C ALA A 68 9.48 -10.78 17.12
N ASP A 69 10.68 -11.02 16.58
CA ASP A 69 11.03 -10.47 15.27
C ASP A 69 10.11 -11.02 14.17
N LEU A 70 10.00 -10.28 13.06
CA LEU A 70 9.31 -10.75 11.87
C LEU A 70 10.05 -11.96 11.28
N THR A 71 9.29 -12.96 10.82
CA THR A 71 9.88 -14.17 10.25
C THR A 71 10.54 -13.88 8.90
N GLY A 72 11.83 -14.22 8.77
CA GLY A 72 12.60 -13.94 7.55
C GLY A 72 12.99 -12.47 7.38
N ASN A 73 12.88 -11.66 8.43
CA ASN A 73 13.29 -10.27 8.44
C ASN A 73 14.81 -10.14 8.20
N ALA A 74 15.20 -9.13 7.44
CA ALA A 74 16.60 -8.90 7.10
C ALA A 74 16.83 -7.40 6.88
N ASP A 75 17.85 -6.88 7.53
CA ASP A 75 18.31 -5.50 7.39
C ASP A 75 18.65 -5.17 5.93
N SER A 76 18.26 -3.99 5.48
CA SER A 76 18.43 -3.59 4.09
C SER A 76 18.56 -2.06 3.95
N LYS A 77 18.78 -1.61 2.71
CA LYS A 77 18.81 -0.19 2.34
C LYS A 77 17.61 0.23 1.51
N VAL A 78 16.65 -0.67 1.30
CA VAL A 78 15.54 -0.48 0.37
C VAL A 78 14.22 -0.79 1.07
N GLY A 79 13.15 -0.22 0.54
CA GLY A 79 11.83 -0.65 0.94
C GLY A 79 10.71 0.11 0.26
N THR A 80 9.53 -0.46 0.38
CA THR A 80 8.26 0.08 -0.11
C THR A 80 7.20 -0.15 0.96
N ILE A 81 6.53 0.91 1.38
CA ILE A 81 5.48 0.92 2.41
C ILE A 81 4.25 1.61 1.82
N SER A 82 3.07 1.07 2.10
CA SER A 82 1.80 1.69 1.73
C SER A 82 0.70 1.28 2.69
N PHE A 83 -0.25 2.17 2.93
CA PHE A 83 -1.48 1.87 3.65
C PHE A 83 -2.55 2.92 3.39
N TRP A 84 -3.80 2.57 3.68
CA TRP A 84 -4.91 3.50 3.77
C TRP A 84 -5.16 3.88 5.22
N PHE A 85 -5.46 5.15 5.47
CA PHE A 85 -5.78 5.64 6.79
C PHE A 85 -6.90 6.68 6.77
N LYS A 86 -7.60 6.80 7.89
CA LYS A 86 -8.49 7.91 8.22
C LYS A 86 -8.37 8.19 9.72
N PHE A 87 -7.87 9.37 10.10
CA PHE A 87 -7.72 9.70 11.52
C PHE A 87 -9.06 10.05 12.14
N ASN A 88 -9.34 9.49 13.32
CA ASN A 88 -10.61 9.66 14.03
C ASN A 88 -10.52 10.64 15.20
N GLY A 89 -9.30 11.01 15.63
CA GLY A 89 -9.11 12.00 16.67
C GLY A 89 -7.65 12.16 17.12
N ASN A 90 -7.49 12.67 18.34
CA ASN A 90 -6.18 12.91 18.97
C ASN A 90 -5.25 13.82 18.16
N ASP A 91 -5.83 14.85 17.54
CA ASP A 91 -5.06 15.91 16.90
C ASP A 91 -4.13 16.58 17.91
N ASN A 92 -2.98 17.03 17.41
CA ASN A 92 -1.94 17.67 18.19
C ASN A 92 -1.27 16.76 19.23
N ALA A 93 -1.43 15.45 19.10
CA ALA A 93 -0.73 14.43 19.88
C ALA A 93 0.07 13.51 18.95
N VAL A 94 1.10 12.86 19.50
CA VAL A 94 1.86 11.84 18.77
C VAL A 94 1.09 10.52 18.78
N GLN A 95 0.90 9.92 17.62
CA GLN A 95 0.20 8.65 17.42
C GLN A 95 1.04 7.72 16.54
N TRP A 96 1.14 6.43 16.86
CA TRP A 96 2.04 5.50 16.17
C TRP A 96 1.26 4.47 15.35
N VAL A 97 1.54 4.41 14.05
CA VAL A 97 0.95 3.43 13.14
C VAL A 97 1.73 2.12 13.19
N PHE A 98 3.06 2.20 13.15
CA PHE A 98 3.96 1.05 13.20
C PHE A 98 5.21 1.39 14.01
N GLU A 99 5.76 0.40 14.70
CA GLU A 99 7.03 0.46 15.42
C GLU A 99 7.72 -0.90 15.38
N ASN A 100 9.05 -0.91 15.30
CA ASN A 100 9.84 -2.03 15.80
C ASN A 100 10.50 -1.64 17.13
N SER A 101 10.68 -2.62 18.02
CA SER A 101 11.05 -2.37 19.41
C SER A 101 12.34 -1.55 19.55
N GLY A 102 12.23 -0.41 20.23
CA GLY A 102 13.35 0.50 20.50
C GLY A 102 13.34 1.74 19.61
N ASP A 103 12.22 2.04 18.96
CA ASP A 103 12.02 3.23 18.13
C ASP A 103 13.02 3.33 16.94
N ILE A 104 13.53 2.18 16.45
CA ILE A 104 14.52 2.14 15.36
C ILE A 104 13.84 2.39 14.01
N VAL A 105 12.67 1.80 13.78
CA VAL A 105 11.80 2.01 12.62
C VAL A 105 10.41 2.33 13.11
N TYR A 106 9.90 3.49 12.72
CA TYR A 106 8.54 3.87 13.09
C TYR A 106 7.86 4.79 12.10
N PHE A 107 6.54 4.63 12.02
CA PHE A 107 5.63 5.50 11.27
C PHE A 107 4.69 6.14 12.28
N SER A 108 4.73 7.45 12.36
CA SER A 108 3.97 8.20 13.36
C SER A 108 3.30 9.40 12.74
N ARG A 109 2.22 9.84 13.36
CA ARG A 109 1.68 11.18 13.19
C ARG A 109 2.17 12.03 14.37
N LEU A 110 2.83 13.14 14.08
CA LEU A 110 3.36 14.06 15.09
C LEU A 110 2.27 14.95 15.70
N ALA A 111 2.59 15.63 16.80
CA ALA A 111 1.75 16.68 17.38
C ALA A 111 1.54 17.90 16.45
N THR A 112 2.24 17.97 15.33
CA THR A 112 1.98 18.93 14.24
C THR A 112 1.00 18.39 13.20
N ASN A 113 0.43 17.20 13.45
CA ASN A 113 -0.44 16.44 12.55
C ASN A 113 0.23 16.02 11.23
N LYS A 114 1.56 16.09 11.16
CA LYS A 114 2.35 15.61 10.01
C LYS A 114 2.76 14.16 10.23
N PHE A 115 2.80 13.37 9.16
CA PHE A 115 3.45 12.08 9.21
C PHE A 115 4.96 12.25 9.36
N LYS A 116 5.55 11.36 10.14
CA LYS A 116 6.99 11.16 10.25
C LYS A 116 7.28 9.69 10.11
N ILE A 117 8.18 9.38 9.19
CA ILE A 117 8.81 8.08 9.08
C ILE A 117 10.29 8.27 9.41
N ALA A 118 10.77 7.51 10.38
CA ALA A 118 12.19 7.49 10.71
C ALA A 118 12.68 6.06 10.85
N MET A 119 13.91 5.85 10.40
CA MET A 119 14.58 4.57 10.36
C MET A 119 16.06 4.78 10.70
N GLU A 120 16.59 3.96 11.60
CA GLU A 120 17.98 4.02 12.06
C GLU A 120 18.75 2.74 11.70
N ASP A 121 20.07 2.85 11.66
CA ASP A 121 20.96 1.68 11.63
C ASP A 121 21.07 1.03 13.04
N GLY A 122 21.70 -0.14 13.10
CA GLY A 122 21.89 -0.86 14.37
C GLY A 122 22.76 -0.14 15.41
N ALA A 123 23.33 1.03 15.08
CA ALA A 123 24.09 1.89 15.99
C ALA A 123 23.33 3.19 16.36
N ALA A 124 22.01 3.23 16.14
CA ALA A 124 21.14 4.39 16.38
C ALA A 124 21.53 5.64 15.55
N GLY A 125 22.10 5.43 14.37
CA GLY A 125 22.36 6.47 13.40
C GLY A 125 21.21 6.58 12.41
N VAL A 126 20.60 7.77 12.28
CA VAL A 126 19.51 8.03 11.34
C VAL A 126 19.93 7.68 9.90
N ALA A 127 19.22 6.71 9.31
CA ALA A 127 19.38 6.26 7.94
C ALA A 127 18.36 6.95 7.03
N LEU A 128 17.09 6.96 7.44
CA LEU A 128 16.00 7.68 6.78
C LEU A 128 15.24 8.54 7.79
N LEU A 129 14.98 9.80 7.46
CA LEU A 129 14.01 10.62 8.17
C LEU A 129 13.26 11.47 7.15
N ILE A 130 11.97 11.23 7.02
CA ILE A 130 11.10 11.92 6.07
C ILE A 130 9.81 12.31 6.77
N ASN A 131 9.33 13.52 6.49
CA ASN A 131 8.07 14.02 7.03
C ASN A 131 7.13 14.37 5.90
N SER A 132 5.83 14.32 6.16
CA SER A 132 4.84 14.89 5.26
C SER A 132 4.94 16.42 5.24
N ASN A 133 4.77 17.03 4.07
CA ASN A 133 4.66 18.47 3.95
C ASN A 133 3.30 18.95 4.47
N THR A 134 2.25 18.19 4.18
CA THR A 134 0.88 18.47 4.63
C THR A 134 0.61 17.93 6.03
N ALA A 135 -0.24 18.63 6.77
CA ALA A 135 -0.77 18.17 8.05
C ALA A 135 -2.13 17.49 7.81
N TYR A 136 -2.30 16.27 8.35
CA TYR A 136 -3.50 15.46 8.22
C TYR A 136 -4.22 15.44 9.57
N THR A 137 -5.30 16.21 9.70
CA THR A 137 -6.17 16.23 10.89
C THR A 137 -7.14 15.06 10.92
N ALA A 138 -7.76 14.80 12.07
CA ALA A 138 -8.90 13.90 12.10
C ALA A 138 -10.04 14.45 11.23
N ASP A 139 -10.54 13.64 10.31
CA ASP A 139 -11.63 13.98 9.42
C ASP A 139 -12.35 12.72 8.90
N ALA A 140 -13.30 12.89 7.98
CA ALA A 140 -14.06 11.78 7.39
C ALA A 140 -13.39 11.19 6.13
N THR A 141 -12.20 11.66 5.75
CA THR A 141 -11.57 11.39 4.46
C THR A 141 -10.61 10.22 4.55
N TRP A 142 -10.78 9.26 3.65
CA TRP A 142 -9.78 8.21 3.45
C TRP A 142 -8.61 8.73 2.63
N HIS A 143 -7.41 8.53 3.17
CA HIS A 143 -6.17 8.89 2.54
C HIS A 143 -5.33 7.65 2.26
N HIS A 144 -4.49 7.71 1.23
CA HIS A 144 -3.50 6.69 0.96
C HIS A 144 -2.10 7.28 1.05
N ILE A 145 -1.23 6.62 1.80
CA ILE A 145 0.20 6.96 1.88
C ILE A 145 1.01 5.88 1.17
N ALA A 146 2.04 6.30 0.44
CA ALA A 146 3.07 5.45 -0.10
C ALA A 146 4.45 6.06 0.17
N LEU A 147 5.37 5.24 0.67
CA LEU A 147 6.77 5.57 0.87
C LEU A 147 7.62 4.53 0.13
N ALA A 148 8.61 4.96 -0.63
CA ALA A 148 9.61 4.06 -1.18
C ALA A 148 11.00 4.70 -1.07
N TYR A 149 12.01 3.90 -0.81
CA TYR A 149 13.39 4.38 -0.66
C TYR A 149 14.43 3.38 -1.14
N ASN A 150 15.57 3.92 -1.56
CA ASN A 150 16.81 3.22 -1.80
C ASN A 150 17.96 4.08 -1.26
N LEU A 151 18.55 3.69 -0.13
CA LEU A 151 19.60 4.49 0.52
C LEU A 151 20.99 4.26 -0.09
N ALA A 152 21.19 3.17 -0.85
CA ALA A 152 22.40 2.98 -1.64
C ALA A 152 22.47 3.94 -2.84
N THR A 153 21.32 4.47 -3.27
CA THR A 153 21.18 5.53 -4.27
C THR A 153 20.24 6.58 -3.69
N PRO A 154 20.73 7.45 -2.79
CA PRO A 154 19.96 8.15 -1.76
C PRO A 154 18.74 8.86 -2.34
N VAL A 155 17.64 8.12 -2.35
CA VAL A 155 16.35 8.50 -2.91
C VAL A 155 15.31 7.95 -1.95
N ALA A 156 14.45 8.83 -1.47
CA ALA A 156 13.17 8.49 -0.89
C ALA A 156 12.07 9.29 -1.59
N HIS A 157 10.86 8.73 -1.58
CA HIS A 157 9.67 9.38 -2.09
C HIS A 157 8.54 9.17 -1.11
N LEU A 158 7.86 10.25 -0.72
CA LEU A 158 6.63 10.20 0.08
C LEU A 158 5.47 10.76 -0.74
N TYR A 159 4.48 9.92 -1.03
CA TYR A 159 3.26 10.30 -1.73
C TYR A 159 2.06 10.10 -0.83
N ILE A 160 1.19 11.11 -0.77
CA ILE A 160 -0.12 11.00 -0.13
C ILE A 160 -1.19 11.39 -1.15
N ASP A 161 -2.23 10.58 -1.25
CA ASP A 161 -3.34 10.71 -2.21
C ASP A 161 -2.92 10.76 -3.68
N GLY A 162 -1.78 10.16 -4.00
CA GLY A 162 -1.22 10.14 -5.35
C GLY A 162 -0.35 11.36 -5.69
N VAL A 163 -0.09 12.24 -4.73
CA VAL A 163 0.71 13.46 -4.90
C VAL A 163 1.95 13.39 -4.02
N ASN A 164 3.09 13.88 -4.52
CA ASN A 164 4.30 14.01 -3.70
C ASN A 164 4.00 14.96 -2.53
N ASP A 165 4.15 14.46 -1.31
CA ASP A 165 3.96 15.21 -0.07
C ASP A 165 5.20 15.14 0.81
N GLU A 166 6.38 15.01 0.22
CA GLU A 166 7.65 15.03 0.93
C GLU A 166 7.98 16.45 1.42
N ALA A 167 8.22 16.60 2.72
CA ALA A 167 8.71 17.85 3.29
C ALA A 167 10.20 18.06 2.97
N ALA A 168 10.59 19.32 2.78
CA ALA A 168 12.00 19.67 2.59
C ALA A 168 12.87 19.23 3.79
N GLY A 169 14.08 18.77 3.48
CA GLY A 169 15.06 18.36 4.48
C GLY A 169 14.94 16.91 4.94
N ALA A 170 14.51 16.01 4.05
CA ALA A 170 14.63 14.58 4.30
C ALA A 170 16.10 14.17 4.49
N THR A 171 16.34 13.18 5.35
CA THR A 171 17.64 12.55 5.53
C THR A 171 17.65 11.22 4.80
N GLU A 172 18.60 11.01 3.89
CA GLU A 172 18.78 9.78 3.11
C GLU A 172 20.26 9.36 3.19
N ALA A 173 20.66 8.78 4.31
CA ALA A 173 22.03 8.37 4.53
C ALA A 173 22.25 6.94 4.02
N ASP A 174 23.38 6.69 3.34
CA ASP A 174 23.76 5.37 2.84
C ASP A 174 24.13 4.40 3.98
N LYS A 175 23.11 3.97 4.70
CA LYS A 175 23.16 3.14 5.90
C LYS A 175 22.17 1.99 5.75
N THR A 176 22.56 0.83 6.27
CA THR A 176 21.66 -0.31 6.38
C THR A 176 20.74 -0.08 7.58
N ILE A 177 19.43 -0.10 7.35
CA ILE A 177 18.43 0.06 8.40
C ILE A 177 18.32 -1.25 9.20
N ASP A 178 18.25 -1.14 10.52
CA ASP A 178 18.04 -2.28 11.43
C ASP A 178 16.54 -2.58 11.56
N TYR A 179 16.07 -3.54 10.78
CA TYR A 179 14.70 -4.05 10.89
C TYR A 179 14.60 -5.18 11.91
N THR A 180 15.69 -5.91 12.17
CA THR A 180 15.72 -7.15 12.97
C THR A 180 15.68 -6.88 14.48
N ARG A 181 14.47 -6.69 15.00
CA ARG A 181 14.21 -6.29 16.38
C ARG A 181 13.41 -7.33 17.16
N VAL A 182 13.41 -7.22 18.49
CA VAL A 182 12.79 -8.25 19.35
C VAL A 182 11.26 -8.28 19.29
N ASP A 183 10.62 -7.19 18.88
CA ASP A 183 9.17 -7.12 18.67
C ASP A 183 8.81 -6.04 17.64
N HIS A 184 7.60 -6.12 17.12
CA HIS A 184 7.00 -5.19 16.15
C HIS A 184 5.55 -4.94 16.53
N SER A 185 5.10 -3.71 16.38
CA SER A 185 3.77 -3.26 16.79
C SER A 185 3.06 -2.47 15.70
N VAL A 186 1.73 -2.59 15.65
CA VAL A 186 0.83 -1.77 14.83
C VAL A 186 -0.22 -1.15 15.74
N GLY A 187 -0.47 0.15 15.59
CA GLY A 187 -1.50 0.90 16.32
C GLY A 187 -1.05 1.47 17.68
N ALA A 188 0.16 1.17 18.13
CA ALA A 188 0.82 1.82 19.26
C ALA A 188 2.33 1.47 19.22
N LYS A 189 3.10 2.01 20.16
CA LYS A 189 4.43 1.46 20.46
C LYS A 189 4.31 0.05 21.05
N THR A 190 5.38 -0.74 20.96
CA THR A 190 5.52 -1.97 21.74
C THR A 190 5.26 -1.67 23.23
N GLY A 191 4.20 -2.29 23.77
CA GLY A 191 3.73 -2.05 25.15
C GLY A 191 2.55 -1.07 25.29
N GLY A 192 2.00 -0.56 24.17
CA GLY A 192 0.72 0.18 24.15
C GLY A 192 0.80 1.69 24.38
N ALA A 193 2.01 2.27 24.45
CA ALA A 193 2.16 3.72 24.56
C ALA A 193 1.84 4.44 23.24
N THR A 194 1.39 5.70 23.33
CA THR A 194 1.05 6.57 22.19
C THR A 194 0.12 5.90 21.16
N PRO A 195 -1.07 5.46 21.61
CA PRO A 195 -2.01 4.70 20.77
C PRO A 195 -2.51 5.52 19.58
N LEU A 196 -2.81 4.79 18.50
CA LEU A 196 -3.40 5.30 17.27
C LEU A 196 -4.91 5.43 17.41
N HIS A 197 -5.43 6.59 17.02
CA HIS A 197 -6.87 6.83 16.85
C HIS A 197 -7.19 7.02 15.37
N ALA A 198 -7.32 5.92 14.64
CA ALA A 198 -7.54 5.92 13.20
C ALA A 198 -8.17 4.61 12.71
N ASP A 199 -8.79 4.68 11.53
CA ASP A 199 -9.10 3.51 10.75
C ASP A 199 -7.92 3.19 9.82
N LEU A 200 -7.55 1.90 9.69
CA LEU A 200 -6.46 1.44 8.82
C LEU A 200 -6.92 0.33 7.87
N ALA A 201 -6.41 0.35 6.63
CA ALA A 201 -6.63 -0.68 5.62
C ALA A 201 -5.36 -0.96 4.80
N GLU A 202 -5.24 -2.18 4.29
CA GLU A 202 -4.17 -2.62 3.37
C GLU A 202 -2.75 -2.20 3.81
N LEU A 203 -2.36 -2.44 5.07
CA LEU A 203 -1.00 -2.12 5.54
C LEU A 203 0.02 -3.05 4.90
N TYR A 204 0.82 -2.51 3.99
CA TYR A 204 1.85 -3.17 3.21
C TYR A 204 3.23 -2.63 3.58
N ILE A 205 4.16 -3.53 3.94
CA ILE A 205 5.56 -3.21 4.23
C ILE A 205 6.45 -4.26 3.56
N ASN A 206 7.30 -3.84 2.63
CA ASN A 206 8.31 -4.67 2.00
C ASN A 206 9.69 -4.03 2.21
N TYR A 207 10.59 -4.73 2.91
CA TYR A 207 11.97 -4.30 3.15
C TYR A 207 12.99 -4.84 2.14
N ALA A 208 12.54 -5.64 1.17
CA ALA A 208 13.41 -6.25 0.16
C ALA A 208 13.39 -5.49 -1.17
N GLU A 209 12.33 -4.74 -1.47
CA GLU A 209 12.11 -4.15 -2.78
C GLU A 209 11.89 -2.63 -2.73
N PHE A 210 12.64 -1.92 -3.58
CA PHE A 210 12.38 -0.52 -3.92
C PHE A 210 11.47 -0.46 -5.14
N LEU A 211 10.27 0.09 -4.97
CA LEU A 211 9.37 0.45 -6.06
C LEU A 211 9.45 1.96 -6.27
N ASP A 212 10.01 2.42 -7.38
CA ASP A 212 10.09 3.85 -7.67
C ASP A 212 8.68 4.44 -7.92
N ILE A 213 8.06 4.96 -6.87
CA ILE A 213 6.72 5.55 -6.88
C ILE A 213 6.67 6.97 -7.44
N SER A 214 7.81 7.58 -7.80
CA SER A 214 7.78 8.82 -8.59
C SER A 214 7.27 8.58 -10.02
N VAL A 215 7.35 7.32 -10.48
CA VAL A 215 6.74 6.86 -11.72
C VAL A 215 5.27 6.50 -11.45
N ALA A 216 4.34 7.22 -12.09
CA ALA A 216 2.90 7.03 -11.89
C ALA A 216 2.44 5.56 -12.04
N ALA A 217 2.95 4.84 -13.05
CA ALA A 217 2.60 3.43 -13.27
C ALA A 217 3.03 2.49 -12.13
N ASN A 218 4.06 2.85 -11.36
CA ASN A 218 4.48 2.11 -10.18
C ASN A 218 3.63 2.46 -8.96
N LEU A 219 3.34 3.74 -8.74
CA LEU A 219 2.41 4.18 -7.70
C LEU A 219 1.02 3.58 -7.89
N GLU A 220 0.59 3.44 -9.15
CA GLU A 220 -0.71 2.85 -9.51
C GLU A 220 -0.86 1.37 -9.14
N LYS A 221 0.25 0.68 -8.82
CA LYS A 221 0.21 -0.68 -8.26
C LYS A 221 -0.23 -0.73 -6.80
N LEU A 222 -0.18 0.39 -6.09
CA LEU A 222 -0.56 0.52 -4.68
C LEU A 222 -1.92 1.23 -4.52
N ARG A 223 -2.28 2.08 -5.47
CA ARG A 223 -3.55 2.83 -5.50
C ARG A 223 -3.94 3.19 -6.93
N SER A 224 -5.20 3.03 -7.30
CA SER A 224 -5.66 3.40 -8.65
C SER A 224 -5.57 4.91 -8.91
N ALA A 225 -5.48 5.30 -10.18
CA ALA A 225 -5.54 6.70 -10.61
C ALA A 225 -6.84 7.43 -10.17
N ALA A 226 -7.93 6.69 -9.97
CA ALA A 226 -9.21 7.22 -9.46
C ALA A 226 -9.20 7.43 -7.92
N GLY A 227 -8.09 7.08 -7.29
CA GLY A 227 -7.87 7.22 -5.87
C GLY A 227 -8.57 6.21 -4.99
N LYS A 228 -8.69 4.99 -5.51
CA LYS A 228 -9.27 3.82 -4.85
C LYS A 228 -8.24 2.71 -4.64
N PRO A 229 -8.45 1.82 -3.64
CA PRO A 229 -7.68 0.59 -3.48
C PRO A 229 -7.56 -0.22 -4.77
N VAL A 230 -6.45 -0.93 -4.92
CA VAL A 230 -6.20 -1.89 -5.99
C VAL A 230 -5.82 -3.24 -5.38
N ASP A 231 -6.01 -4.31 -6.15
CA ASP A 231 -5.66 -5.64 -5.67
C ASP A 231 -4.14 -5.82 -5.58
N LEU A 232 -3.63 -5.87 -4.35
CA LEU A 232 -2.21 -6.12 -4.08
C LEU A 232 -1.86 -7.62 -4.20
N GLY A 233 -2.85 -8.47 -4.48
CA GLY A 233 -2.73 -9.93 -4.52
C GLY A 233 -3.09 -10.56 -3.18
N ALA A 234 -3.28 -11.89 -3.19
CA ALA A 234 -3.68 -12.64 -2.00
C ALA A 234 -2.68 -12.52 -0.84
N ASP A 235 -1.39 -12.39 -1.16
CA ASP A 235 -0.27 -12.29 -0.23
C ASP A 235 0.46 -10.94 -0.32
N GLY A 236 -0.05 -10.00 -1.13
CA GLY A 236 0.58 -8.70 -1.35
C GLY A 236 1.69 -8.71 -2.39
N SER A 237 1.98 -9.81 -3.09
CA SER A 237 3.12 -9.88 -4.02
C SER A 237 2.99 -9.02 -5.30
N THR A 238 1.80 -8.54 -5.65
CA THR A 238 1.55 -7.87 -6.94
C THR A 238 2.36 -6.59 -7.17
N PRO A 239 2.52 -5.66 -6.20
CA PRO A 239 3.17 -4.37 -6.47
C PRO A 239 4.66 -4.49 -6.82
N THR A 240 5.36 -5.41 -6.18
CA THR A 240 6.83 -5.54 -6.26
C THR A 240 7.30 -6.85 -6.89
N GLY A 241 6.40 -7.84 -7.06
CA GLY A 241 6.73 -9.17 -7.53
C GLY A 241 7.24 -10.12 -6.43
N THR A 242 7.36 -9.66 -5.19
CA THR A 242 7.77 -10.45 -4.03
C THR A 242 6.78 -10.28 -2.88
N GLN A 243 6.62 -11.32 -2.07
CA GLN A 243 5.75 -11.25 -0.89
C GLN A 243 6.34 -10.25 0.13
N PRO A 244 5.59 -9.22 0.58
CA PRO A 244 6.03 -8.28 1.61
C PRO A 244 6.24 -8.98 2.96
N ILE A 245 7.01 -8.35 3.85
CA ILE A 245 7.21 -8.85 5.22
C ILE A 245 5.93 -8.65 6.07
N VAL A 246 5.18 -7.56 5.82
CA VAL A 246 3.87 -7.32 6.43
C VAL A 246 2.85 -7.00 5.33
N TYR A 247 1.73 -7.72 5.34
CA TYR A 247 0.52 -7.34 4.62
C TYR A 247 -0.72 -7.65 5.46
N PHE A 248 -1.38 -6.61 5.97
CA PHE A 248 -2.63 -6.72 6.71
C PHE A 248 -3.79 -6.14 5.91
N SER A 249 -4.86 -6.91 5.80
CA SER A 249 -5.95 -6.61 4.88
C SER A 249 -7.22 -7.32 5.32
N VAL A 250 -8.33 -6.58 5.33
CA VAL A 250 -9.68 -7.09 5.57
C VAL A 250 -10.49 -6.96 4.29
N ARG A 251 -11.26 -8.00 3.93
CA ARG A 251 -12.19 -7.96 2.81
C ARG A 251 -13.63 -7.76 3.31
N PRO A 252 -14.55 -7.29 2.46
CA PRO A 252 -15.96 -7.21 2.79
C PRO A 252 -16.51 -8.50 3.39
N GLY A 253 -17.01 -8.42 4.62
CA GLY A 253 -17.59 -9.54 5.36
C GLY A 253 -16.62 -10.34 6.25
N ASP A 254 -15.32 -10.01 6.23
CA ASP A 254 -14.37 -10.56 7.19
C ASP A 254 -14.59 -9.98 8.60
N ALA A 255 -14.14 -10.70 9.63
CA ALA A 255 -14.08 -10.17 10.98
C ALA A 255 -12.86 -9.24 11.16
N ALA A 256 -12.96 -8.22 12.02
CA ALA A 256 -11.86 -7.29 12.29
C ALA A 256 -10.57 -7.99 12.77
N THR A 257 -10.69 -9.12 13.47
CA THR A 257 -9.56 -9.93 13.92
C THR A 257 -8.70 -10.48 12.77
N VAL A 258 -9.24 -10.56 11.55
CA VAL A 258 -8.48 -10.97 10.36
C VAL A 258 -7.33 -10.01 10.06
N PHE A 259 -7.43 -8.73 10.45
CA PHE A 259 -6.36 -7.76 10.23
C PHE A 259 -5.06 -8.10 10.95
N ALA A 260 -5.09 -8.91 12.02
CA ALA A 260 -3.88 -9.40 12.70
C ALA A 260 -3.24 -10.63 12.03
N THR A 261 -3.93 -11.23 11.04
CA THR A 261 -3.38 -12.31 10.22
C THR A 261 -2.52 -11.70 9.12
N ASN A 262 -1.20 -11.87 9.25
CA ASN A 262 -0.25 -11.34 8.28
C ASN A 262 -0.31 -12.19 7.02
N LYS A 263 -0.79 -11.60 5.91
CA LYS A 263 -0.77 -12.22 4.58
C LYS A 263 0.62 -12.15 3.94
N GLY A 264 1.50 -11.31 4.48
CA GLY A 264 2.93 -11.29 4.19
C GLY A 264 3.69 -12.42 4.90
N SER A 265 5.02 -12.42 4.78
CA SER A 265 5.87 -13.52 5.28
C SER A 265 6.27 -13.41 6.76
N GLY A 266 6.12 -12.25 7.39
CA GLY A 266 6.65 -11.92 8.72
C GLY A 266 5.94 -12.58 9.91
N GLY A 267 4.87 -13.34 9.68
CA GLY A 267 4.08 -14.02 10.71
C GLY A 267 3.00 -13.14 11.36
N ASN A 268 2.03 -13.80 12.00
CA ASN A 268 0.83 -13.16 12.55
C ASN A 268 1.11 -12.34 13.81
N PHE A 269 0.26 -11.34 14.03
CA PHE A 269 0.27 -10.51 15.22
C PHE A 269 -0.85 -10.93 16.17
N THR A 270 -0.73 -10.57 17.44
CA THR A 270 -1.76 -10.75 18.46
C THR A 270 -2.33 -9.39 18.84
N ILE A 271 -3.66 -9.30 18.86
CA ILE A 271 -4.38 -8.08 19.23
C ILE A 271 -4.39 -7.94 20.76
N THR A 272 -4.10 -6.74 21.24
CA THR A 272 -4.49 -6.25 22.56
C THR A 272 -5.59 -5.22 22.38
N GLY A 273 -6.61 -5.26 23.24
CA GLY A 273 -7.84 -4.49 23.02
C GLY A 273 -8.85 -5.25 22.15
N ALA A 274 -9.65 -4.51 21.39
CA ALA A 274 -10.69 -5.06 20.54
C ALA A 274 -10.89 -4.21 19.27
N LEU A 275 -10.27 -4.65 18.16
CA LEU A 275 -10.51 -4.04 16.86
C LEU A 275 -11.96 -4.26 16.41
N ALA A 276 -12.55 -3.21 15.82
CA ALA A 276 -13.83 -3.26 15.13
C ALA A 276 -13.68 -3.02 13.63
N ILE A 277 -14.67 -3.42 12.83
CA ILE A 277 -14.73 -3.01 11.42
C ILE A 277 -15.10 -1.52 11.37
N ALA A 278 -14.38 -0.76 10.56
CA ALA A 278 -14.65 0.66 10.34
C ALA A 278 -16.02 0.87 9.68
N ALA A 279 -16.67 1.99 10.01
CA ALA A 279 -17.99 2.31 9.47
C ALA A 279 -17.97 2.67 7.96
N THR A 280 -16.80 3.06 7.45
CA THR A 280 -16.55 3.32 6.02
C THR A 280 -15.24 2.68 5.62
N SER A 281 -15.05 2.47 4.32
CA SER A 281 -13.85 1.90 3.74
C SER A 281 -13.22 2.85 2.71
N PRO A 282 -11.93 2.67 2.36
CA PRO A 282 -11.34 3.42 1.26
C PRO A 282 -11.95 3.07 -0.12
N SER A 283 -12.73 1.98 -0.20
CA SER A 283 -13.41 1.53 -1.41
C SER A 283 -14.72 2.29 -1.69
N ASP A 284 -15.28 2.99 -0.70
CA ASP A 284 -16.61 3.62 -0.73
C ASP A 284 -16.73 4.87 -1.60
#